data_AF-A0A961NKT5-F1
#
_entry.id   AF-A0A961NKT5-F1
#
_cell.length_a   1.000
_cell.length_b   1.000
_cell.length_c   1.000
_cell.angle_alpha   90.00
_cell.angle_beta   90.00
_cell.angle_gamma   90.00
#
_symmetry.space_group_name_H-M   'P 1'
#
loop_
_entity.id
_entity.type
_entity.pdbx_description
1 polymer ?
#
loop_
_entity_poly.entity_id
_entity_poly.type
_entity_poly.pdbx_seq_one_letter_code
_entity_poly.pdbx_strand_id
1 'polypeptide(L)'
;MLPLLFLMQCLNEYPAGSNDQSLTLIALSGSDSPAGTTTTSGPSALQIVTYTPGKGGALLTNQNIVFRFNNSMQTGSCTVGGSTTLVAPTAPVWSTGSVSNDTMTVAPTTTWTTGGPYALEITGCQDVHNQTLAAFTLQFIVYTAGNIIYVNKSSGMDAYVGSIAQPKQTIQAGITALAPCATSCAVLVSGVQNATTGDYYTSATGPVITMSNNISVYGGYAGDFSLTDPATYQTILLNTQAAGCGGAEAASCATVYADNTITTTATSLIGFGIIGNSQGLAYSAGVHVVNATLTLIGNNIVGSANSTTQSAGVLIDNSASAGS
;
A
#
# COMPACT_ATOMS: atom_id res chain seq x y z
N MET A 1 -3.90 10.71 -52.28
CA MET A 1 -2.44 10.50 -52.07
C MET A 1 -1.95 11.56 -51.11
N LEU A 2 -1.73 11.18 -49.85
CA LEU A 2 -1.03 11.95 -48.82
C LEU A 2 0.21 11.12 -48.42
N PRO A 3 1.38 11.74 -48.16
CA PRO A 3 2.52 10.99 -47.64
C PRO A 3 2.35 10.74 -46.13
N LEU A 4 2.50 9.48 -45.74
CA LEU A 4 2.56 9.06 -44.34
C LEU A 4 3.99 9.32 -43.83
N LEU A 5 4.11 10.24 -42.88
CA LEU A 5 5.36 10.65 -42.25
C LEU A 5 5.71 9.67 -41.11
N PHE A 6 6.81 8.92 -41.24
CA PHE A 6 7.37 8.11 -40.16
C PHE A 6 8.34 8.98 -39.34
N LEU A 7 8.08 9.16 -38.05
CA LEU A 7 9.09 9.59 -37.07
C LEU A 7 9.68 8.35 -36.41
N MET A 8 10.97 8.14 -36.64
CA MET A 8 11.80 7.14 -35.97
C MET A 8 12.86 7.92 -35.20
N GLN A 9 12.83 7.90 -33.86
CA GLN A 9 13.88 8.48 -33.03
C GLN A 9 14.25 7.57 -31.85
N CYS A 10 15.47 7.01 -31.99
CA CYS A 10 16.50 6.68 -31.01
C CYS A 10 16.14 5.88 -29.74
N LEU A 11 16.45 4.58 -29.80
CA LEU A 11 16.88 3.77 -28.65
C LEU A 11 18.31 4.18 -28.23
N ASN A 12 18.50 4.54 -26.97
CA ASN A 12 19.80 4.54 -26.33
C ASN A 12 20.16 3.11 -25.91
N GLU A 13 21.37 2.68 -26.24
CA GLU A 13 21.97 1.42 -25.85
C GLU A 13 22.10 1.33 -24.31
N TYR A 14 21.64 0.23 -23.72
CA TYR A 14 22.02 -0.21 -22.38
C TYR A 14 22.53 -1.66 -22.48
N PRO A 15 23.67 -2.00 -21.83
CA PRO A 15 24.27 -3.32 -21.96
C PRO A 15 23.48 -4.39 -21.19
N ALA A 16 23.55 -5.60 -21.72
CA ALA A 16 22.75 -6.77 -21.39
C ALA A 16 22.87 -7.28 -19.95
N GLY A 17 21.71 -7.66 -19.39
CA GLY A 17 21.58 -8.46 -18.17
C GLY A 17 20.14 -8.99 -18.03
N SER A 18 19.95 -10.26 -18.42
CA SER A 18 18.81 -11.19 -18.28
C SER A 18 17.65 -10.87 -17.31
N ASN A 19 16.38 -11.24 -17.50
CA ASN A 19 15.54 -11.83 -18.57
C ASN A 19 14.09 -11.59 -18.11
N ASP A 20 13.30 -10.88 -18.91
CA ASP A 20 11.82 -10.89 -19.04
C ASP A 20 11.32 -9.48 -19.38
N GLN A 21 11.46 -9.11 -20.66
CA GLN A 21 10.62 -8.09 -21.26
C GLN A 21 9.99 -8.68 -22.52
N SER A 22 8.68 -8.92 -22.46
CA SER A 22 7.89 -9.21 -23.64
C SER A 22 7.81 -7.95 -24.50
N LEU A 23 8.51 -7.97 -25.64
CA LEU A 23 8.35 -6.98 -26.69
C LEU A 23 7.11 -7.35 -27.53
N THR A 24 6.04 -6.55 -27.44
CA THR A 24 4.88 -6.71 -28.31
C THR A 24 5.13 -6.01 -29.65
N LEU A 25 5.43 -6.78 -30.69
CA LEU A 25 5.36 -6.29 -32.07
C LEU A 25 3.89 -6.24 -32.53
N ILE A 26 3.36 -5.06 -32.81
CA ILE A 26 2.12 -4.93 -33.60
C ILE A 26 2.53 -4.72 -35.05
N ALA A 27 2.46 -5.78 -35.85
CA ALA A 27 2.54 -5.68 -37.29
C ALA A 27 1.15 -5.28 -37.83
N LEU A 28 1.02 -4.05 -38.33
CA LEU A 28 -0.12 -3.67 -39.17
C LEU A 28 0.20 -4.07 -40.62
N SER A 29 -0.04 -5.34 -40.95
CA SER A 29 -0.09 -5.78 -42.35
C SER A 29 -1.52 -5.72 -42.85
N GLY A 30 -1.75 -4.90 -43.88
CA GLY A 30 -3.01 -4.83 -44.59
C GLY A 30 -3.36 -6.16 -45.28
N SER A 31 -4.65 -6.49 -45.17
CA SER A 31 -5.46 -7.35 -46.04
C SER A 31 -4.83 -8.66 -46.54
N ASP A 32 -5.03 -9.72 -45.76
CA ASP A 32 -5.59 -10.99 -46.25
C ASP A 32 -6.20 -11.74 -45.06
N SER A 33 -7.37 -12.36 -45.23
CA SER A 33 -8.00 -13.23 -44.22
C SER A 33 -7.43 -14.64 -44.31
N PRO A 34 -6.72 -15.12 -43.27
CA PRO A 34 -6.65 -16.55 -42.98
C PRO A 34 -7.41 -16.89 -41.69
N ALA A 35 -7.88 -18.13 -41.64
CA ALA A 35 -8.70 -18.73 -40.61
C ALA A 35 -8.29 -18.38 -39.17
N GLY A 36 -9.32 -18.15 -38.33
CA GLY A 36 -9.18 -17.82 -36.92
C GLY A 36 -8.27 -18.79 -36.18
N THR A 37 -7.11 -18.29 -35.78
CA THR A 37 -6.36 -18.85 -34.66
C THR A 37 -7.09 -18.43 -33.40
N THR A 38 -7.98 -19.30 -32.92
CA THR A 38 -8.38 -19.29 -31.51
C THR A 38 -7.13 -19.51 -30.68
N THR A 39 -6.50 -18.42 -30.21
CA THR A 39 -5.63 -18.49 -29.05
C THR A 39 -6.52 -18.90 -27.88
N THR A 40 -6.65 -20.20 -27.67
CA THR A 40 -7.11 -20.74 -26.40
C THR A 40 -6.13 -20.25 -25.34
N SER A 41 -6.44 -19.12 -24.69
CA SER A 41 -5.78 -18.77 -23.44
C SER A 41 -5.99 -19.98 -22.54
N GLY A 42 -4.90 -20.63 -22.13
CA GLY A 42 -4.99 -21.71 -21.15
C GLY A 42 -5.76 -21.24 -19.91
N PRO A 43 -6.31 -22.17 -19.11
CA PRO A 43 -6.98 -21.79 -17.88
C PRO A 43 -6.04 -20.91 -17.04
N SER A 44 -6.55 -19.76 -16.58
CA SER A 44 -5.80 -18.89 -15.67
C SER A 44 -5.42 -19.69 -14.43
N ALA A 45 -4.16 -19.60 -14.00
CA ALA A 45 -3.70 -20.25 -12.79
C ALA A 45 -4.57 -19.81 -11.59
N LEU A 46 -4.89 -20.77 -10.71
CA LEU A 46 -5.65 -20.48 -9.49
C LEU A 46 -4.85 -19.51 -8.61
N GLN A 47 -5.48 -18.40 -8.22
CA GLN A 47 -4.87 -17.37 -7.39
C GLN A 47 -5.88 -16.74 -6.43
N ILE A 48 -5.37 -16.21 -5.32
CA ILE A 48 -6.10 -15.27 -4.48
C ILE A 48 -5.96 -13.89 -5.13
N VAL A 49 -7.06 -13.30 -5.56
CA VAL A 49 -7.08 -12.00 -6.27
C VAL A 49 -7.15 -10.82 -5.31
N THR A 50 -7.87 -10.95 -4.20
CA THR A 50 -7.97 -9.91 -3.18
C THR A 50 -8.03 -10.52 -1.79
N TYR A 51 -7.50 -9.81 -0.81
CA TYR A 51 -7.57 -10.23 0.59
C TYR A 51 -7.57 -9.03 1.54
N THR A 52 -8.37 -9.11 2.60
CA THR A 52 -8.46 -8.11 3.65
C THR A 52 -8.13 -8.78 4.98
N PRO A 53 -7.19 -8.25 5.78
CA PRO A 53 -6.39 -7.06 5.51
C PRO A 53 -5.35 -7.34 4.43
N GLY A 54 -4.84 -6.29 3.77
CA GLY A 54 -3.72 -6.43 2.85
C GLY A 54 -2.45 -6.93 3.54
N LYS A 55 -1.40 -7.27 2.77
CA LYS A 55 -0.15 -7.80 3.33
C LYS A 55 0.53 -6.75 4.20
N GLY A 56 0.89 -7.15 5.41
CA GLY A 56 1.40 -6.27 6.47
C GLY A 56 0.31 -5.42 7.13
N GLY A 57 -0.94 -5.49 6.67
CA GLY A 57 -2.03 -4.59 7.03
C GLY A 57 -2.52 -4.75 8.48
N ALA A 58 -3.42 -3.84 8.86
CA ALA A 58 -4.01 -3.78 10.18
C ALA A 58 -5.33 -4.54 10.25
N LEU A 59 -5.54 -5.25 11.36
CA LEU A 59 -6.75 -6.01 11.67
C LEU A 59 -7.27 -5.64 13.06
N LEU A 60 -8.58 -5.49 13.25
CA LEU A 60 -9.16 -5.41 14.60
C LEU A 60 -9.28 -6.80 15.25
N THR A 61 -9.27 -6.85 16.58
CA THR A 61 -9.35 -8.12 17.35
C THR A 61 -10.56 -9.00 17.01
N ASN A 62 -11.64 -8.45 16.49
CA ASN A 62 -12.86 -9.17 16.10
C ASN A 62 -13.13 -9.15 14.59
N GLN A 63 -12.20 -8.65 13.78
CA GLN A 63 -12.40 -8.53 12.35
C GLN A 63 -12.05 -9.84 11.65
N ASN A 64 -12.87 -10.19 10.65
CA ASN A 64 -12.64 -11.34 9.81
C ASN A 64 -11.55 -11.05 8.77
N ILE A 65 -10.81 -12.09 8.42
CA ILE A 65 -9.92 -12.09 7.27
C ILE A 65 -10.70 -12.67 6.09
N VAL A 66 -10.71 -11.96 4.97
CA VAL A 66 -11.51 -12.31 3.79
C VAL A 66 -10.59 -12.51 2.61
N PHE A 67 -10.74 -13.62 1.90
CA PHE A 67 -9.99 -13.95 0.67
C PHE A 67 -10.97 -14.13 -0.48
N ARG A 68 -10.63 -13.60 -1.65
CA ARG A 68 -11.35 -13.85 -2.90
C ARG A 68 -10.45 -14.55 -3.88
N PHE A 69 -10.95 -15.60 -4.51
CA PHE A 69 -10.25 -16.37 -5.53
C PHE A 69 -10.66 -15.93 -6.94
N ASN A 70 -9.86 -16.21 -7.97
CA ASN A 70 -10.26 -15.99 -9.36
C ASN A 70 -11.22 -17.06 -9.93
N ASN A 71 -11.35 -18.20 -9.22
CA ASN A 71 -12.13 -19.36 -9.68
C ASN A 71 -13.18 -19.76 -8.62
N SER A 72 -14.12 -20.63 -9.02
CA SER A 72 -14.99 -21.34 -8.10
C SER A 72 -14.23 -22.48 -7.42
N MET A 73 -14.39 -22.62 -6.11
CA MET A 73 -13.55 -23.41 -5.23
C MET A 73 -14.26 -24.68 -4.74
N GLN A 74 -13.48 -25.73 -4.49
CA GLN A 74 -13.98 -26.89 -3.74
C GLN A 74 -14.00 -26.55 -2.25
N THR A 75 -15.20 -26.27 -1.73
CA THR A 75 -15.39 -25.95 -0.31
C THR A 75 -14.90 -27.12 0.56
N GLY A 76 -13.89 -26.90 1.40
CA GLY A 76 -13.28 -27.93 2.25
C GLY A 76 -11.92 -28.46 1.78
N SER A 77 -11.45 -28.06 0.60
CA SER A 77 -10.09 -28.39 0.14
C SER A 77 -9.00 -27.58 0.85
N CYS A 78 -9.30 -26.34 1.23
CA CYS A 78 -8.35 -25.43 1.87
C CYS A 78 -8.05 -25.82 3.31
N THR A 79 -6.76 -25.82 3.64
CA THR A 79 -6.26 -25.79 5.01
C THR A 79 -5.84 -24.39 5.38
N VAL A 80 -6.33 -23.88 6.51
CA VAL A 80 -5.93 -22.58 7.07
C VAL A 80 -5.17 -22.83 8.36
N GLY A 81 -3.89 -22.48 8.35
CA GLY A 81 -2.99 -22.50 9.49
C GLY A 81 -2.54 -21.09 9.86
N GLY A 82 -1.77 -20.97 10.94
CA GLY A 82 -1.18 -19.69 11.32
C GLY A 82 -0.06 -19.85 12.33
N SER A 83 0.57 -18.73 12.68
CA SER A 83 1.55 -18.65 13.77
C SER A 83 0.99 -19.31 15.05
N THR A 84 1.84 -20.04 15.78
CA THR A 84 1.46 -20.68 17.06
C THR A 84 1.02 -19.68 18.13
N THR A 85 1.35 -18.40 17.97
CA THR A 85 0.98 -17.30 18.86
C THR A 85 -0.35 -16.63 18.49
N LEU A 86 -0.88 -16.90 17.29
CA LEU A 86 -2.18 -16.40 16.86
C LEU A 86 -3.27 -17.31 17.46
N VAL A 87 -4.37 -16.72 17.92
CA VAL A 87 -5.56 -17.49 18.29
C VAL A 87 -5.97 -18.36 17.12
N ALA A 88 -6.34 -19.62 17.40
CA ALA A 88 -6.75 -20.55 16.36
C ALA A 88 -7.89 -19.95 15.52
N PRO A 89 -7.74 -19.90 14.18
CA PRO A 89 -8.81 -19.47 13.29
C PRO A 89 -9.99 -20.45 13.37
N THR A 90 -11.20 -19.96 13.13
CA THR A 90 -12.36 -20.83 12.90
C THR A 90 -12.17 -21.64 11.61
N ALA A 91 -12.96 -22.70 11.46
CA ALA A 91 -13.12 -23.33 10.14
C ALA A 91 -13.51 -22.26 9.09
N PRO A 92 -12.91 -22.29 7.88
CA PRO A 92 -13.23 -21.29 6.86
C PRO A 92 -14.69 -21.36 6.44
N VAL A 93 -15.33 -20.20 6.33
CA VAL A 93 -16.72 -20.05 5.86
C VAL A 93 -16.69 -19.56 4.42
N TRP A 94 -17.33 -20.31 3.52
CA TRP A 94 -17.38 -20.01 2.09
C TRP A 94 -18.66 -19.26 1.73
N SER A 95 -18.58 -18.36 0.75
CA SER A 95 -19.77 -17.78 0.11
C SER A 95 -20.66 -18.88 -0.47
N THR A 96 -21.98 -18.77 -0.29
CA THR A 96 -22.95 -19.81 -0.66
C THR A 96 -23.35 -19.79 -2.14
N GLY A 97 -22.73 -18.94 -2.97
CA GLY A 97 -23.03 -18.82 -4.39
C GLY A 97 -22.03 -19.59 -5.23
N SER A 98 -22.49 -20.45 -6.13
CA SER A 98 -21.70 -21.08 -7.18
C SER A 98 -21.41 -20.08 -8.31
N VAL A 99 -20.68 -19.00 -7.99
CA VAL A 99 -20.29 -17.96 -8.95
C VAL A 99 -18.80 -18.09 -9.26
N SER A 100 -18.40 -17.54 -10.41
CA SER A 100 -16.98 -17.28 -10.64
C SER A 100 -16.49 -16.32 -9.53
N ASN A 101 -15.35 -16.64 -8.93
CA ASN A 101 -14.75 -15.96 -7.77
C ASN A 101 -15.46 -16.24 -6.42
N ASP A 102 -15.07 -17.34 -5.76
CA ASP A 102 -15.53 -17.62 -4.41
C ASP A 102 -14.83 -16.75 -3.36
N THR A 103 -15.54 -16.49 -2.26
CA THR A 103 -15.01 -15.79 -1.10
C THR A 103 -14.89 -16.74 0.09
N MET A 104 -13.72 -16.78 0.70
CA MET A 104 -13.44 -17.51 1.94
C MET A 104 -13.26 -16.50 3.08
N THR A 105 -14.01 -16.69 4.16
CA THR A 105 -13.94 -15.87 5.36
C THR A 105 -13.35 -16.69 6.51
N VAL A 106 -12.32 -16.15 7.16
CA VAL A 106 -11.65 -16.72 8.33
C VAL A 106 -11.86 -15.78 9.51
N ALA A 107 -12.46 -16.27 10.59
CA ALA A 107 -12.72 -15.50 11.80
C ALA A 107 -11.84 -16.01 12.96
N PRO A 108 -11.59 -15.21 14.01
CA PRO A 108 -11.02 -15.75 15.24
C PRO A 108 -12.06 -16.63 15.95
N THR A 109 -11.63 -17.70 16.61
CA THR A 109 -12.53 -18.50 17.47
C THR A 109 -13.10 -17.70 18.65
N THR A 110 -12.38 -16.69 19.13
CA THR A 110 -12.83 -15.74 20.16
C THR A 110 -12.51 -14.31 19.74
N THR A 111 -11.26 -13.90 19.90
CA THR A 111 -10.69 -12.62 19.43
C THR A 111 -9.24 -12.86 19.08
N TRP A 112 -8.73 -12.22 18.04
CA TRP A 112 -7.31 -12.26 17.72
C TRP A 112 -6.47 -11.67 18.87
N THR A 113 -5.32 -12.29 19.16
CA THR A 113 -4.32 -11.72 20.08
C THR A 113 -3.79 -10.42 19.48
N THR A 114 -3.81 -9.33 20.23
CA THR A 114 -3.25 -8.03 19.80
C THR A 114 -1.73 -8.10 19.62
N GLY A 115 -1.18 -7.24 18.77
CA GLY A 115 0.25 -7.20 18.44
C GLY A 115 0.55 -7.86 17.10
N GLY A 116 1.74 -8.44 16.97
CA GLY A 116 2.22 -9.05 15.72
C GLY A 116 3.70 -8.74 15.48
N PRO A 117 4.21 -9.00 14.26
CA PRO A 117 3.47 -9.49 13.10
C PRO A 117 3.01 -10.95 13.27
N TYR A 118 1.81 -11.27 12.80
CA TYR A 118 1.32 -12.64 12.67
C TYR A 118 1.36 -13.09 11.21
N ALA A 119 1.35 -14.40 11.01
CA ALA A 119 1.21 -15.03 9.69
C ALA A 119 0.02 -15.99 9.69
N LEU A 120 -0.80 -15.93 8.64
CA LEU A 120 -1.83 -16.91 8.31
C LEU A 120 -1.42 -17.61 7.02
N GLU A 121 -1.44 -18.93 7.02
CA GLU A 121 -1.04 -19.76 5.89
C GLU A 121 -2.27 -20.45 5.28
N ILE A 122 -2.39 -20.37 3.96
CA ILE A 122 -3.42 -21.03 3.18
C ILE A 122 -2.74 -22.03 2.25
N THR A 123 -3.11 -23.30 2.38
CA THR A 123 -2.54 -24.39 1.58
C THR A 123 -3.61 -25.38 1.14
N GLY A 124 -3.31 -26.19 0.13
CA GLY A 124 -4.18 -27.31 -0.30
C GLY A 124 -5.49 -26.92 -0.99
N CYS A 125 -5.77 -25.63 -1.16
CA CYS A 125 -6.97 -25.15 -1.84
C CYS A 125 -7.03 -25.65 -3.28
N GLN A 126 -8.18 -26.18 -3.69
CA GLN A 126 -8.44 -26.63 -5.05
C GLN A 126 -9.68 -25.95 -5.62
N ASP A 127 -9.64 -25.63 -6.92
CA ASP A 127 -10.81 -25.20 -7.66
C ASP A 127 -11.69 -26.40 -8.09
N VAL A 128 -12.88 -26.14 -8.63
CA VAL A 128 -13.79 -27.21 -9.12
C VAL A 128 -13.22 -28.04 -10.27
N HIS A 129 -12.07 -27.66 -10.83
CA HIS A 129 -11.33 -28.39 -11.86
C HIS A 129 -10.05 -29.07 -11.32
N ASN A 130 -9.89 -29.15 -10.00
CA ASN A 130 -8.72 -29.73 -9.30
C ASN A 130 -7.40 -28.98 -9.52
N GLN A 131 -7.43 -27.71 -9.95
CA GLN A 131 -6.24 -26.87 -9.93
C GLN A 131 -5.91 -26.50 -8.50
N THR A 132 -4.65 -26.67 -8.08
CA THR A 132 -4.21 -26.41 -6.71
C THR A 132 -3.58 -25.02 -6.59
N LEU A 133 -3.98 -24.27 -5.55
CA LEU A 133 -3.38 -22.98 -5.21
C LEU A 133 -1.96 -23.22 -4.66
N ALA A 134 -0.98 -22.46 -5.13
CA ALA A 134 0.31 -22.39 -4.47
C ALA A 134 0.16 -21.92 -3.01
N ALA A 135 1.00 -22.40 -2.10
CA ALA A 135 0.94 -21.98 -0.71
C ALA A 135 0.99 -20.45 -0.60
N PHE A 136 0.09 -19.88 0.19
CA PHE A 136 -0.05 -18.44 0.36
C PHE A 136 0.08 -18.05 1.83
N THR A 137 0.90 -17.05 2.13
CA THR A 137 1.10 -16.52 3.48
C THR A 137 0.69 -15.06 3.55
N LEU A 138 -0.28 -14.76 4.42
CA LEU A 138 -0.68 -13.40 4.77
C LEU A 138 -0.01 -12.98 6.07
N GLN A 139 0.72 -11.87 6.06
CA GLN A 139 1.22 -11.23 7.27
C GLN A 139 0.33 -10.04 7.65
N PHE A 140 0.08 -9.83 8.94
CA PHE A 140 -0.73 -8.71 9.45
C PHE A 140 -0.44 -8.40 10.92
N ILE A 141 -0.92 -7.26 11.40
CA ILE A 141 -0.83 -6.82 12.79
C ILE A 141 -2.26 -6.62 13.33
N VAL A 142 -2.49 -7.06 14.56
CA VAL A 142 -3.79 -6.97 15.24
C VAL A 142 -3.79 -5.82 16.24
N TYR A 143 -4.77 -4.94 16.14
CA TYR A 143 -4.93 -3.77 17.00
C TYR A 143 -6.25 -3.85 17.79
N THR A 144 -6.28 -3.21 18.94
CA THR A 144 -7.52 -2.94 19.68
C THR A 144 -8.33 -1.84 18.96
N ALA A 145 -9.65 -1.84 19.13
CA ALA A 145 -10.53 -0.86 18.48
C ALA A 145 -10.20 0.61 18.79
N GLY A 146 -9.61 0.90 19.96
CA GLY A 146 -9.16 2.25 20.33
C GLY A 146 -7.80 2.66 19.73
N ASN A 147 -7.07 1.73 19.11
CA ASN A 147 -5.74 1.96 18.57
C ASN A 147 -5.73 2.11 17.04
N ILE A 148 -6.91 2.17 16.40
CA ILE A 148 -7.02 2.43 14.96
C ILE A 148 -7.77 3.75 14.73
N ILE A 149 -7.20 4.61 13.88
CA ILE A 149 -7.89 5.79 13.33
C ILE A 149 -8.04 5.63 11.82
N TYR A 150 -9.21 5.99 11.31
CA TYR A 150 -9.53 5.99 9.89
C TYR A 150 -9.43 7.40 9.31
N VAL A 151 -8.78 7.53 8.16
CA VAL A 151 -8.58 8.79 7.43
C VAL A 151 -9.16 8.66 6.03
N ASN A 152 -10.08 9.54 5.69
CA ASN A 152 -10.64 9.64 4.34
C ASN A 152 -10.74 11.11 3.95
N LYS A 153 -9.96 11.53 2.93
CA LYS A 153 -9.95 12.92 2.49
C LYS A 153 -11.31 13.43 2.00
N SER A 154 -12.06 12.58 1.31
CA SER A 154 -13.28 12.98 0.59
C SER A 154 -14.49 13.15 1.52
N SER A 155 -14.59 12.32 2.55
CA SER A 155 -15.73 12.30 3.48
C SER A 155 -15.37 12.72 4.91
N GLY A 156 -14.08 12.84 5.24
CA GLY A 156 -13.62 13.10 6.60
C GLY A 156 -13.55 14.58 6.97
N MET A 157 -13.44 14.82 8.28
CA MET A 157 -13.16 16.13 8.89
C MET A 157 -12.19 15.94 10.05
N ASP A 158 -11.21 16.83 10.23
CA ASP A 158 -10.20 16.66 11.29
C ASP A 158 -10.76 16.77 12.72
N ALA A 159 -11.93 17.39 12.86
CA ALA A 159 -12.70 17.43 14.11
C ALA A 159 -13.39 16.09 14.46
N TYR A 160 -13.55 15.16 13.52
CA TYR A 160 -14.21 13.88 13.76
C TYR A 160 -13.41 12.96 14.68
N VAL A 161 -14.05 11.96 15.28
CA VAL A 161 -13.37 11.05 16.22
C VAL A 161 -12.39 10.09 15.55
N GLY A 162 -12.44 9.93 14.22
CA GLY A 162 -11.56 9.04 13.47
C GLY A 162 -12.05 7.59 13.40
N SER A 163 -13.37 7.37 13.44
CA SER A 163 -14.00 6.07 13.19
C SER A 163 -14.33 5.88 11.70
N ILE A 164 -14.74 4.69 11.26
CA ILE A 164 -15.18 4.47 9.87
C ILE A 164 -16.33 5.42 9.47
N ALA A 165 -17.30 5.65 10.36
CA ALA A 165 -18.45 6.52 10.09
C ALA A 165 -18.11 8.02 10.19
N GLN A 166 -17.05 8.36 10.94
CA GLN A 166 -16.58 9.73 11.14
C GLN A 166 -15.05 9.75 11.01
N PRO A 167 -14.50 9.57 9.79
CA PRO A 167 -13.05 9.49 9.59
C PRO A 167 -12.40 10.88 9.70
N LYS A 168 -11.14 10.92 10.11
CA LYS A 168 -10.33 12.15 10.01
C LYS A 168 -10.15 12.52 8.53
N GLN A 169 -9.92 13.80 8.24
CA GLN A 169 -9.68 14.24 6.85
C GLN A 169 -8.21 14.10 6.46
N THR A 170 -7.31 14.49 7.37
CA THR A 170 -5.86 14.51 7.14
C THR A 170 -5.16 13.40 7.91
N ILE A 171 -4.07 12.89 7.33
CA ILE A 171 -3.24 11.85 7.95
C ILE A 171 -2.60 12.37 9.23
N GLN A 172 -2.13 13.63 9.21
CA GLN A 172 -1.54 14.25 10.40
C GLN A 172 -2.54 14.34 11.55
N ALA A 173 -3.80 14.71 11.30
CA ALA A 173 -4.82 14.70 12.35
C ALA A 173 -5.07 13.29 12.92
N GLY A 174 -4.97 12.25 12.08
CA GLY A 174 -5.03 10.85 12.52
C GLY A 174 -3.88 10.45 13.43
N ILE A 175 -2.65 10.80 13.06
CA ILE A 175 -1.44 10.55 13.87
C ILE A 175 -1.54 11.31 15.20
N THR A 176 -1.90 12.60 15.16
CA THR A 176 -2.05 13.43 16.36
C THR A 176 -3.12 12.90 17.31
N ALA A 177 -4.22 12.34 16.79
CA ALA A 177 -5.27 11.76 17.63
C ALA A 177 -4.84 10.50 18.39
N LEU A 178 -3.81 9.80 17.92
CA LEU A 178 -3.25 8.59 18.56
C LEU A 178 -2.01 8.89 19.40
N ALA A 179 -1.40 10.06 19.25
CA ALA A 179 -0.15 10.41 19.92
C ALA A 179 -0.39 10.94 21.36
N PRO A 180 0.39 10.49 22.36
CA PRO A 180 1.40 9.44 22.28
C PRO A 180 0.78 8.03 22.27
N CYS A 181 1.28 7.14 21.42
CA CYS A 181 0.86 5.74 21.40
C CYS A 181 1.78 4.88 22.27
N ALA A 182 1.25 4.37 23.39
CA ALA A 182 2.04 3.61 24.36
C ALA A 182 2.44 2.20 23.88
N THR A 183 1.70 1.62 22.92
CA THR A 183 1.91 0.24 22.46
C THR A 183 2.14 0.19 20.96
N SER A 184 1.09 -0.09 20.18
CA SER A 184 1.09 -0.06 18.72
C SER A 184 -0.27 0.46 18.27
N CYS A 185 -0.26 1.46 17.39
CA CYS A 185 -1.44 2.09 16.84
C CYS A 185 -1.34 2.16 15.32
N ALA A 186 -2.50 2.27 14.66
CA ALA A 186 -2.59 2.31 13.21
C ALA A 186 -3.44 3.49 12.72
N VAL A 187 -3.00 4.11 11.63
CA VAL A 187 -3.80 5.03 10.83
C VAL A 187 -4.07 4.36 9.49
N LEU A 188 -5.35 4.11 9.17
CA LEU A 188 -5.77 3.52 7.89
C LEU A 188 -6.27 4.62 6.98
N VAL A 189 -5.72 4.71 5.77
CA VAL A 189 -5.93 5.82 4.85
C VAL A 189 -6.62 5.30 3.60
N SER A 190 -7.80 5.86 3.30
CA SER A 190 -8.49 5.55 2.06
C SER A 190 -7.78 6.22 0.87
N GLY A 191 -7.58 5.46 -0.19
CA GLY A 191 -7.09 5.95 -1.48
C GLY A 191 -8.21 6.31 -2.44
N VAL A 192 -7.84 6.79 -3.63
CA VAL A 192 -8.75 7.02 -4.76
C VAL A 192 -8.45 5.98 -5.85
N GLN A 193 -9.51 5.49 -6.50
CA GLN A 193 -9.32 4.58 -7.63
C GLN A 193 -8.62 5.28 -8.78
N ASN A 194 -7.51 4.71 -9.26
CA ASN A 194 -6.72 5.24 -10.37
C ASN A 194 -6.26 6.69 -10.17
N ALA A 195 -5.84 7.04 -8.96
CA ALA A 195 -5.29 8.35 -8.68
C ALA A 195 -4.08 8.63 -9.60
N THR A 196 -4.13 9.73 -10.35
CA THR A 196 -3.04 10.17 -11.23
C THR A 196 -2.30 11.40 -10.70
N THR A 197 -2.82 12.01 -9.64
CA THR A 197 -2.23 13.17 -8.96
C THR A 197 -2.35 12.98 -7.45
N GLY A 198 -1.56 13.72 -6.66
CA GLY A 198 -1.53 13.58 -5.20
C GLY A 198 -2.92 13.56 -4.58
N ASP A 199 -3.26 12.50 -3.85
CA ASP A 199 -4.56 12.46 -3.18
C ASP A 199 -4.50 13.22 -1.87
N TYR A 200 -3.38 13.26 -1.16
CA TYR A 200 -3.25 14.02 0.09
C TYR A 200 -2.23 15.14 -0.10
N TYR A 201 -2.73 16.37 -0.27
CA TYR A 201 -1.95 17.61 -0.29
C TYR A 201 -2.08 18.32 1.06
N THR A 202 -1.04 19.01 1.51
CA THR A 202 -1.14 19.86 2.71
C THR A 202 -1.22 21.34 2.38
N SER A 203 -1.89 22.05 3.28
CA SER A 203 -1.95 23.50 3.32
C SER A 203 -0.71 24.10 4.00
N ALA A 204 -0.59 25.43 3.96
CA ALA A 204 0.63 26.24 3.89
C ALA A 204 1.72 26.14 5.00
N THR A 205 1.67 25.21 5.96
CA THR A 205 2.64 25.16 7.07
C THR A 205 3.01 23.73 7.52
N GLY A 206 4.23 23.28 7.17
CA GLY A 206 4.92 22.14 7.80
C GLY A 206 5.13 20.92 6.89
N PRO A 207 5.98 19.95 7.29
CA PRO A 207 6.06 18.66 6.59
C PRO A 207 4.67 18.03 6.51
N VAL A 208 4.37 17.35 5.39
CA VAL A 208 3.00 16.88 5.10
C VAL A 208 2.55 15.90 6.17
N ILE A 209 3.46 15.03 6.58
CA ILE A 209 3.25 14.03 7.62
C ILE A 209 4.50 13.94 8.49
N THR A 210 4.35 14.20 9.78
CA THR A 210 5.33 13.87 10.82
C THR A 210 4.93 12.57 11.47
N MET A 211 5.74 11.54 11.26
CA MET A 211 5.55 10.22 11.88
C MET A 211 5.79 10.33 13.38
N SER A 212 5.11 9.48 14.15
CA SER A 212 5.23 9.42 15.61
C SER A 212 5.51 7.99 16.05
N ASN A 213 6.26 7.84 17.14
CA ASN A 213 6.66 6.54 17.66
C ASN A 213 5.44 5.63 17.89
N ASN A 214 5.57 4.36 17.52
CA ASN A 214 4.57 3.31 17.63
C ASN A 214 3.29 3.50 16.79
N ILE A 215 3.26 4.42 15.84
CA ILE A 215 2.11 4.66 14.97
C ILE A 215 2.46 4.24 13.53
N SER A 216 1.88 3.13 13.08
CA SER A 216 1.98 2.71 11.69
C SER A 216 0.88 3.37 10.84
N VAL A 217 1.21 3.75 9.61
CA VAL A 217 0.29 4.40 8.68
C VAL A 217 0.18 3.53 7.42
N TYR A 218 -1.06 3.20 7.04
CA TYR A 218 -1.38 2.25 5.99
C TYR A 218 -2.23 2.90 4.90
N GLY A 219 -1.72 2.94 3.68
CA GLY A 219 -2.45 3.37 2.48
C GLY A 219 -3.11 2.20 1.77
N GLY A 220 -3.88 2.50 0.73
CA GLY A 220 -4.44 1.46 -0.13
C GLY A 220 -5.86 1.01 0.22
N TYR A 221 -6.57 1.71 1.11
CA TYR A 221 -7.93 1.29 1.51
C TYR A 221 -8.99 1.83 0.58
N ALA A 222 -10.06 1.05 0.36
CA ALA A 222 -11.30 1.55 -0.20
C ALA A 222 -11.91 2.66 0.69
N GLY A 223 -12.78 3.48 0.13
CA GLY A 223 -13.41 4.61 0.86
C GLY A 223 -14.22 4.20 2.09
N ASP A 224 -14.71 2.96 2.13
CA ASP A 224 -15.44 2.35 3.25
C ASP A 224 -14.56 1.47 4.15
N PHE A 225 -13.26 1.37 3.85
CA PHE A 225 -12.27 0.54 4.54
C PHE A 225 -12.58 -0.96 4.56
N SER A 226 -13.50 -1.44 3.71
CA SER A 226 -13.86 -2.86 3.61
C SER A 226 -12.77 -3.71 2.93
N LEU A 227 -11.94 -3.08 2.11
CA LEU A 227 -10.90 -3.70 1.30
C LEU A 227 -9.62 -2.88 1.32
N THR A 228 -8.48 -3.56 1.26
CA THR A 228 -7.17 -2.98 0.99
C THR A 228 -6.62 -3.54 -0.32
N ASP A 229 -6.36 -2.66 -1.28
CA ASP A 229 -5.68 -2.98 -2.52
C ASP A 229 -4.93 -1.72 -2.98
N PRO A 230 -3.63 -1.59 -2.64
CA PRO A 230 -2.85 -0.41 -3.00
C PRO A 230 -2.70 -0.19 -4.51
N ALA A 231 -2.91 -1.22 -5.35
CA ALA A 231 -2.88 -1.06 -6.80
C ALA A 231 -4.15 -0.37 -7.32
N THR A 232 -5.31 -0.77 -6.76
CA THR A 232 -6.61 -0.20 -7.12
C THR A 232 -6.86 1.13 -6.41
N TYR A 233 -6.73 1.19 -5.08
CA TYR A 233 -7.01 2.35 -4.24
C TYR A 233 -5.72 3.09 -3.90
N GLN A 234 -5.08 3.67 -4.91
CA GLN A 234 -3.80 4.35 -4.72
C GLN A 234 -3.95 5.49 -3.70
N THR A 235 -2.96 5.60 -2.82
CA THR A 235 -2.88 6.69 -1.85
C THR A 235 -1.59 7.47 -2.11
N ILE A 236 -1.72 8.61 -2.78
CA ILE A 236 -0.56 9.40 -3.22
C ILE A 236 -0.36 10.60 -2.28
N LEU A 237 0.83 10.71 -1.71
CA LEU A 237 1.28 11.82 -0.89
C LEU A 237 2.10 12.78 -1.75
N LEU A 238 1.73 14.06 -1.75
CA LEU A 238 2.50 15.11 -2.41
C LEU A 238 2.60 16.36 -1.54
N ASN A 239 3.83 16.81 -1.32
CA ASN A 239 4.08 18.13 -0.77
C ASN A 239 3.99 19.20 -1.87
N THR A 240 3.07 20.15 -1.72
CA THR A 240 2.92 21.31 -2.64
C THR A 240 3.31 22.63 -1.97
N GLN A 241 3.95 22.60 -0.81
CA GLN A 241 4.30 23.80 -0.06
C GLN A 241 5.54 24.48 -0.66
N ALA A 242 5.41 25.72 -1.14
CA ALA A 242 6.55 26.49 -1.64
C ALA A 242 7.29 27.28 -0.54
N ALA A 243 6.58 27.73 0.50
CA ALA A 243 7.09 28.64 1.53
C ALA A 243 7.45 27.92 2.84
N GLY A 244 8.51 28.32 3.55
CA GLY A 244 8.92 27.72 4.84
C GLY A 244 9.89 26.55 4.73
N CYS A 245 10.22 26.17 3.50
CA CYS A 245 11.30 25.28 3.13
C CYS A 245 12.65 26.00 3.24
N GLY A 246 13.31 25.89 4.40
CA GLY A 246 14.58 26.55 4.69
C GLY A 246 15.66 26.21 3.67
N GLY A 247 16.28 27.24 3.07
CA GLY A 247 17.08 27.16 1.85
C GLY A 247 18.39 26.37 1.89
N ALA A 248 18.62 25.50 2.88
CA ALA A 248 19.87 24.75 2.99
C ALA A 248 19.71 23.22 2.98
N GLU A 249 18.56 22.66 3.36
CA GLU A 249 18.48 21.20 3.56
C GLU A 249 17.14 20.62 3.10
N ALA A 250 17.22 19.51 2.35
CA ALA A 250 16.09 18.69 1.89
C ALA A 250 15.14 18.29 3.03
N ALA A 251 15.63 18.34 4.26
CA ALA A 251 14.92 18.02 5.48
C ALA A 251 13.60 18.79 5.66
N SER A 252 13.61 20.09 5.35
CA SER A 252 12.48 20.98 5.62
C SER A 252 11.31 20.83 4.65
N CYS A 253 11.51 20.09 3.55
CA CYS A 253 10.54 19.98 2.45
C CYS A 253 10.10 18.55 2.16
N ALA A 254 10.46 17.61 3.03
CA ALA A 254 10.07 16.23 2.85
C ALA A 254 8.55 16.07 2.91
N THR A 255 8.00 15.18 2.08
CA THR A 255 6.58 14.82 2.17
C THR A 255 6.33 14.07 3.47
N VAL A 256 7.17 13.10 3.81
CA VAL A 256 7.11 12.42 5.11
C VAL A 256 8.39 12.71 5.89
N TYR A 257 8.23 13.05 7.17
CA TYR A 257 9.31 13.31 8.10
C TYR A 257 9.24 12.36 9.29
N ALA A 258 10.38 11.80 9.67
CA ALA A 258 10.56 10.94 10.84
C ALA A 258 11.84 11.37 11.56
N ASP A 259 11.76 11.57 12.88
CA ASP A 259 12.88 12.01 13.71
C ASP A 259 13.24 11.01 14.82
N ASN A 260 14.23 11.40 15.62
CA ASN A 260 14.80 10.59 16.68
C ASN A 260 13.83 10.22 17.82
N THR A 261 12.60 10.74 17.82
CA THR A 261 11.57 10.28 18.75
C THR A 261 11.07 8.87 18.41
N ILE A 262 11.27 8.41 17.17
CA ILE A 262 10.87 7.10 16.69
C ILE A 262 12.00 6.09 16.94
N THR A 263 11.91 5.39 18.07
CA THR A 263 12.99 4.53 18.60
C THR A 263 12.71 3.04 18.43
N THR A 264 11.50 2.66 18.01
CA THR A 264 11.09 1.27 17.87
C THR A 264 10.82 0.91 16.41
N THR A 265 10.96 -0.37 16.07
CA THR A 265 10.59 -0.91 14.74
C THR A 265 9.08 -1.03 14.53
N ALA A 266 8.25 -0.66 15.51
CA ALA A 266 6.80 -0.75 15.42
C ALA A 266 6.17 0.33 14.52
N THR A 267 6.93 1.37 14.18
CA THR A 267 6.49 2.47 13.32
C THR A 267 6.76 2.13 11.87
N SER A 268 5.70 2.03 11.07
CA SER A 268 5.79 1.70 9.65
C SER A 268 4.99 2.65 8.77
N LEU A 269 5.44 2.86 7.54
CA LEU A 269 4.67 3.51 6.49
C LEU A 269 4.50 2.53 5.33
N ILE A 270 3.25 2.24 4.96
CA ILE A 270 2.94 1.07 4.12
C ILE A 270 1.96 1.43 3.00
N GLY A 271 2.30 1.06 1.76
CA GLY A 271 1.36 1.09 0.64
C GLY A 271 1.07 2.46 0.03
N PHE A 272 1.99 3.42 0.12
CA PHE A 272 1.83 4.77 -0.44
C PHE A 272 2.62 5.00 -1.73
N GLY A 273 2.05 5.79 -2.64
CA GLY A 273 2.85 6.58 -3.57
C GLY A 273 3.32 7.85 -2.86
N ILE A 274 4.62 8.14 -2.85
CA ILE A 274 5.18 9.31 -2.16
C ILE A 274 6.01 10.10 -3.14
N ILE A 275 5.62 11.35 -3.35
CA ILE A 275 6.30 12.25 -4.28
C ILE A 275 6.88 13.39 -3.46
N GLY A 276 8.16 13.68 -3.67
CA GLY A 276 8.82 14.85 -3.11
C GLY A 276 8.18 16.17 -3.57
N ASN A 277 8.53 17.26 -2.92
CA ASN A 277 7.93 18.57 -3.13
C ASN A 277 7.98 19.05 -4.59
N SER A 278 6.84 19.42 -5.19
CA SER A 278 6.76 19.79 -6.61
C SER A 278 7.07 21.26 -6.95
N GLN A 279 7.39 22.11 -5.98
CA GLN A 279 7.40 23.58 -6.14
C GLN A 279 8.75 24.19 -6.61
N GLY A 280 9.64 23.42 -7.23
CA GLY A 280 10.87 24.00 -7.81
C GLY A 280 11.96 24.34 -6.79
N LEU A 281 11.95 23.71 -5.61
CA LEU A 281 12.84 24.04 -4.51
C LEU A 281 14.29 23.61 -4.78
N ALA A 282 15.26 24.19 -4.07
CA ALA A 282 16.65 23.73 -4.18
C ALA A 282 16.78 22.26 -3.78
N TYR A 283 16.18 21.91 -2.64
CA TYR A 283 16.26 20.59 -2.04
C TYR A 283 14.87 19.99 -1.81
N SER A 284 14.70 18.70 -2.09
CA SER A 284 13.46 17.99 -1.81
C SER A 284 13.68 16.51 -1.56
N ALA A 285 12.92 15.94 -0.61
CA ALA A 285 12.83 14.50 -0.39
C ALA A 285 11.37 14.01 -0.44
N GLY A 286 11.14 12.76 -0.84
CA GLY A 286 9.85 12.10 -0.60
C GLY A 286 9.70 11.75 0.88
N VAL A 287 10.69 11.04 1.44
CA VAL A 287 10.77 10.68 2.86
C VAL A 287 12.10 11.17 3.42
N HIS A 288 12.07 11.79 4.60
CA HIS A 288 13.26 12.18 5.35
C HIS A 288 13.27 11.53 6.73
N VAL A 289 14.35 10.82 7.04
CA VAL A 289 14.54 10.05 8.27
C VAL A 289 15.77 10.57 9.00
N VAL A 290 15.58 11.15 10.19
CA VAL A 290 16.66 11.75 11.00
C VAL A 290 16.85 10.94 12.27
N ASN A 291 17.93 10.15 12.35
CA ASN A 291 18.26 9.34 13.53
C ASN A 291 17.07 8.50 14.06
N ALA A 292 16.24 7.96 13.16
CA ALA A 292 14.95 7.34 13.47
C ALA A 292 14.86 5.90 12.96
N THR A 293 14.01 5.07 13.59
CA THR A 293 13.72 3.70 13.15
C THR A 293 12.35 3.64 12.45
N LEU A 294 12.31 4.01 11.15
CA LEU A 294 11.09 3.95 10.34
C LEU A 294 11.15 2.77 9.35
N THR A 295 10.13 1.91 9.37
CA THR A 295 9.99 0.80 8.41
C THR A 295 9.17 1.23 7.21
N LEU A 296 9.68 1.04 5.98
CA LEU A 296 8.99 1.37 4.73
C LEU A 296 8.63 0.07 3.99
N ILE A 297 7.35 -0.19 3.70
CA ILE A 297 6.90 -1.43 3.04
C ILE A 297 5.96 -1.10 1.88
N GLY A 298 6.28 -1.60 0.68
CA GLY A 298 5.38 -1.50 -0.47
C GLY A 298 5.05 -0.06 -0.88
N ASN A 299 5.96 0.89 -0.62
CA ASN A 299 5.81 2.28 -1.06
C ASN A 299 6.51 2.48 -2.40
N ASN A 300 5.92 3.32 -3.25
CA ASN A 300 6.59 3.87 -4.43
C ASN A 300 7.05 5.29 -4.13
N ILE A 301 8.36 5.48 -3.89
CA ILE A 301 8.91 6.74 -3.38
C ILE A 301 9.76 7.41 -4.46
N VAL A 302 9.36 8.60 -4.87
CA VAL A 302 10.04 9.41 -5.88
C VAL A 302 10.40 10.76 -5.27
N GLY A 303 11.58 11.28 -5.62
CA GLY A 303 11.94 12.65 -5.27
C GLY A 303 11.09 13.69 -6.02
N SER A 304 11.44 14.96 -5.86
CA SER A 304 10.88 16.02 -6.70
C SER A 304 11.38 15.92 -8.14
N ALA A 305 10.47 16.09 -9.10
CA ALA A 305 10.82 16.28 -10.51
C ALA A 305 11.38 17.69 -10.80
N ASN A 306 11.17 18.65 -9.91
CA ASN A 306 11.43 20.07 -10.15
C ASN A 306 12.56 20.63 -9.27
N SER A 307 13.25 19.81 -8.49
CA SER A 307 14.32 20.31 -7.61
C SER A 307 15.48 20.89 -8.41
N THR A 308 16.01 22.04 -8.01
CA THR A 308 17.09 22.72 -8.75
C THR A 308 18.50 22.31 -8.32
N THR A 309 18.65 21.74 -7.12
CA THR A 309 19.96 21.31 -6.58
C THR A 309 19.99 19.82 -6.27
N GLN A 310 19.09 19.33 -5.41
CA GLN A 310 19.09 17.93 -5.00
C GLN A 310 17.67 17.41 -4.78
N SER A 311 17.41 16.22 -5.34
CA SER A 311 16.16 15.50 -5.18
C SER A 311 16.43 14.07 -4.75
N ALA A 312 15.75 13.61 -3.70
CA ALA A 312 15.86 12.25 -3.21
C ALA A 312 14.47 11.61 -3.03
N GLY A 313 14.33 10.32 -3.32
CA GLY A 313 13.16 9.57 -2.86
C GLY A 313 13.17 9.46 -1.34
N VAL A 314 14.24 8.86 -0.79
CA VAL A 314 14.47 8.73 0.64
C VAL A 314 15.79 9.43 0.99
N LEU A 315 15.75 10.32 1.98
CA LEU A 315 16.93 10.93 2.59
C LEU A 315 17.07 10.40 4.02
N ILE A 316 18.25 9.92 4.36
CA ILE A 316 18.57 9.42 5.69
C ILE A 316 19.70 10.29 6.24
N ASP A 317 19.40 11.00 7.33
CA ASP A 317 20.37 11.80 8.06
C ASP A 317 20.69 11.13 9.40
N ASN A 318 21.86 10.50 9.45
CA ASN A 318 22.41 9.89 10.65
C ASN A 318 23.58 10.71 11.17
N SER A 319 23.49 12.04 11.09
CA SER A 319 24.38 12.90 11.85
C SER A 319 24.12 12.63 13.32
N ALA A 320 24.92 11.72 13.89
CA ALA A 320 25.22 11.74 15.30
C ALA A 320 25.72 13.15 15.55
N SER A 321 24.95 13.98 16.26
CA SER A 321 25.47 15.23 16.78
C SER A 321 26.63 14.81 17.70
N ALA A 322 27.85 14.82 17.17
CA ALA A 322 29.04 14.81 18.00
C ALA A 322 28.87 16.05 18.87
N GLY A 323 28.54 15.83 20.15
CA GLY A 323 28.15 16.89 21.06
C GLY A 323 29.13 18.06 20.96
N SER A 324 28.61 19.21 20.55
CA SER A 324 29.24 20.52 20.72
C SER A 324 28.90 21.07 22.09
#